data_AF-A0A6B3HBU4-F1
#
_entry.id   AF-A0A6B3HBU4-F1
#
_cell.length_a   1.000
_cell.length_b   1.000
_cell.length_c   1.000
_cell.angle_alpha   90.00
_cell.angle_beta   90.00
_cell.angle_gamma   90.00
#
_symmetry.space_group_name_H-M   'P 1'
#
loop_
_entity.id
_entity.type
_entity.pdbx_description
1 polymer ?
#
loop_
_entity_poly.entity_id
_entity_poly.type
_entity_poly.pdbx_seq_one_letter_code
_entity_poly.pdbx_strand_id
1 'polypeptide(L)'
;RPAPGGGAVRHEGRGAGGDRTTESVHVDLPAVPAHVERVVLVALAGSGTFGAVPGLDVTVTDAAGHRELARYESRDTTTETAFVAGELYRRQGGWKFRAVGQG
;
A
#
# COMPACT_ATOMS: atom_id res chain seq x y z
N ARG A 1 10.14 -8.67 -4.93
CA ARG A 1 10.61 -9.17 -3.62
C ARG A 1 11.40 -8.05 -2.94
N PRO A 2 10.88 -7.39 -1.90
CA PRO A 2 11.66 -6.36 -1.21
C PRO A 2 12.76 -7.03 -0.37
N ALA A 3 14.01 -6.67 -0.63
CA ALA A 3 15.06 -6.46 0.38
C ALA A 3 16.24 -5.76 -0.29
N PRO A 4 16.56 -4.53 0.16
CA PRO A 4 17.80 -4.36 0.92
C PRO A 4 17.60 -3.42 2.13
N GLY A 5 18.05 -3.85 3.31
CA GLY A 5 17.94 -3.08 4.56
C GLY A 5 16.88 -3.59 5.55
N GLY A 6 17.02 -4.85 6.01
CA GLY A 6 16.55 -5.31 7.33
C GLY A 6 15.04 -5.28 7.62
N GLY A 7 14.24 -6.17 7.03
CA GLY A 7 12.97 -6.65 7.61
C GLY A 7 11.81 -5.65 7.77
N ALA A 8 12.03 -4.35 7.60
CA ALA A 8 11.06 -3.31 7.90
C ALA A 8 9.85 -3.31 6.96
N VAL A 9 9.98 -3.89 5.77
CA VAL A 9 8.86 -4.06 4.82
C VAL A 9 8.75 -5.53 4.47
N ARG A 10 7.57 -6.11 4.70
CA ARG A 10 7.25 -7.50 4.37
C ARG A 10 6.02 -7.55 3.50
N HIS A 11 6.09 -8.29 2.40
CA HIS A 11 4.92 -8.70 1.64
C HIS A 11 4.35 -9.95 2.31
N GLU A 12 3.10 -9.87 2.77
CA GLU A 12 2.40 -10.95 3.46
C GLU A 12 1.73 -11.93 2.49
N GLY A 13 1.77 -11.59 1.20
CA GLY A 13 1.18 -12.40 0.13
C GLY A 13 -0.26 -12.02 -0.19
N ARG A 14 -0.87 -12.91 -0.95
CA ARG A 14 -2.21 -12.77 -1.49
C ARG A 14 -3.22 -13.48 -0.61
N GLY A 15 -4.20 -12.74 -0.10
CA GLY A 15 -5.43 -13.27 0.46
C GLY A 15 -6.54 -13.37 -0.58
N ALA A 16 -7.44 -14.31 -0.40
CA ALA A 16 -8.69 -14.39 -1.15
C ALA A 16 -9.86 -14.49 -0.15
N GLY A 17 -10.91 -13.72 -0.37
CA GLY A 17 -12.11 -13.70 0.47
C GLY A 17 -13.35 -13.41 -0.37
N GLY A 18 -14.20 -14.43 -0.57
CA GLY A 18 -15.31 -14.35 -1.52
C GLY A 18 -14.82 -13.99 -2.91
N ASP A 19 -15.42 -12.97 -3.52
CA ASP A 19 -15.07 -12.47 -4.86
C ASP A 19 -13.91 -11.44 -4.84
N ARG A 20 -13.27 -11.24 -3.69
CA ARG A 20 -12.21 -10.24 -3.51
C ARG A 20 -10.85 -10.90 -3.33
N THR A 21 -9.86 -10.33 -4.00
CA THR A 21 -8.44 -10.64 -3.80
C THR A 21 -7.79 -9.48 -3.08
N THR A 22 -6.88 -9.76 -2.16
CA THR A 22 -6.12 -8.74 -1.42
C THR A 22 -4.64 -9.08 -1.48
N GLU A 23 -3.81 -8.07 -1.74
CA GLU A 23 -2.35 -8.15 -1.56
C GLU A 23 -1.98 -7.31 -0.34
N SER A 24 -1.25 -7.89 0.61
CA SER A 24 -0.96 -7.22 1.89
C SER A 24 0.53 -6.96 2.09
N VAL A 25 0.86 -5.76 2.55
CA VAL A 25 2.22 -5.35 2.90
C VAL A 25 2.24 -4.83 4.32
N HIS A 26 3.14 -5.36 5.14
CA HIS A 26 3.39 -4.89 6.50
C HIS A 26 4.63 -4.00 6.52
N VAL A 27 4.56 -2.88 7.24
CA VAL A 27 5.69 -1.96 7.43
C VAL A 27 5.96 -1.75 8.92
N ASP A 28 7.08 -2.25 9.41
CA ASP A 28 7.64 -1.95 10.73
C ASP A 28 8.36 -0.60 10.68
N LEU A 29 7.57 0.44 10.94
CA LEU A 29 8.01 1.84 10.90
C LEU A 29 9.20 2.17 11.83
N PRO A 30 9.29 1.63 13.06
CA PRO A 30 10.50 1.70 13.89
C PRO A 30 11.75 1.10 13.27
N ALA A 31 11.63 0.00 12.51
CA ALA A 31 12.76 -0.67 11.86
C ALA A 31 13.23 0.04 10.58
N VAL A 32 12.49 1.02 10.06
CA VAL A 32 12.88 1.80 8.89
C VAL A 32 14.10 2.68 9.23
N PRO A 33 15.22 2.58 8.49
CA PRO A 33 16.42 3.36 8.76
C PRO A 33 16.14 4.86 8.85
N ALA A 34 16.86 5.56 9.74
CA ALA A 34 16.61 6.97 10.02
C ALA A 34 16.78 7.89 8.79
N HIS A 35 17.58 7.50 7.81
CA HIS A 35 17.78 8.26 6.56
C HIS A 35 16.65 8.07 5.54
N VAL A 36 15.72 7.13 5.76
CA VAL A 36 14.56 6.92 4.90
C VAL A 36 13.41 7.82 5.37
N GLU A 37 13.08 8.79 4.53
CA GLU A 37 12.04 9.79 4.80
C GLU A 37 10.65 9.39 4.28
N ARG A 38 10.60 8.48 3.31
CA ARG A 38 9.37 8.03 2.64
C ARG A 38 9.40 6.55 2.27
N VAL A 39 8.26 5.89 2.39
CA VAL A 39 7.99 4.56 1.84
C VAL A 39 6.77 4.69 0.94
N VAL A 40 6.94 4.44 -0.36
CA VAL A 40 5.87 4.56 -1.37
C VAL A 40 5.29 3.17 -1.64
N LEU A 41 3.96 3.07 -1.60
CA LEU A 41 3.21 1.86 -1.92
C LEU A 41 2.75 1.93 -3.37
N VAL A 42 3.31 1.06 -4.21
CA VAL A 42 2.98 0.96 -5.63
C VAL A 42 2.40 -0.42 -5.91
N ALA A 43 1.23 -0.45 -6.54
CA ALA A 43 0.61 -1.66 -7.07
C ALA A 43 0.92 -1.76 -8.57
N LEU A 44 1.17 -2.98 -9.04
CA LEU A 44 1.36 -3.30 -10.46
C LEU A 44 0.34 -4.37 -10.86
N ALA A 45 -0.37 -4.15 -11.96
CA ALA A 45 -1.30 -5.12 -12.52
C ALA A 45 -0.49 -6.30 -13.09
N GLY A 46 -0.86 -7.53 -12.69
CA GLY A 46 -0.23 -8.74 -13.25
C GLY A 46 -0.60 -8.99 -14.72
N SER A 47 -1.75 -8.46 -15.15
CA SER A 47 -2.24 -8.50 -16.52
C SER A 47 -3.33 -7.44 -16.70
N GLY A 48 -3.45 -6.83 -17.88
CA GLY A 48 -4.45 -5.78 -18.14
C GLY A 48 -4.15 -4.48 -17.40
N THR A 49 -5.19 -3.70 -17.09
CA THR A 49 -5.10 -2.40 -16.41
C THR A 49 -5.91 -2.41 -15.13
N PHE A 50 -5.63 -1.47 -14.22
CA PHE A 50 -6.38 -1.35 -12.97
C PHE A 50 -7.86 -0.96 -13.18
N GLY A 51 -8.22 -0.30 -14.28
CA GLY A 51 -9.61 -0.02 -14.63
C GLY A 51 -10.48 -1.26 -14.89
N ALA A 52 -9.87 -2.42 -15.13
CA ALA A 52 -10.60 -3.69 -15.24
C ALA A 52 -10.85 -4.39 -13.88
N VAL A 53 -10.34 -3.84 -12.77
CA VAL A 53 -10.47 -4.41 -11.43
C VAL A 53 -11.67 -3.77 -10.71
N PRO A 54 -12.81 -4.48 -10.58
CA PRO A 54 -13.97 -3.94 -9.90
C PRO A 54 -13.71 -3.76 -8.41
N GLY A 55 -14.14 -2.61 -7.86
CA GLY A 55 -14.05 -2.33 -6.43
C GLY A 55 -12.61 -2.27 -5.90
N LEU A 56 -11.69 -1.73 -6.70
CA LEU A 56 -10.31 -1.47 -6.32
C LEU A 56 -10.25 -0.43 -5.20
N ASP A 57 -9.77 -0.84 -4.03
CA ASP A 57 -9.49 0.03 -2.91
C ASP A 57 -8.14 -0.30 -2.26
N VAL A 58 -7.63 0.66 -1.51
CA VAL A 58 -6.47 0.53 -0.65
C VAL A 58 -6.91 0.89 0.74
N THR A 59 -6.71 -0.03 1.67
CA THR A 59 -6.96 0.20 3.09
C THR A 59 -5.64 0.14 3.85
N VAL A 60 -5.41 1.11 4.73
CA VAL A 60 -4.28 1.12 5.66
C VAL A 60 -4.82 0.97 7.07
N THR A 61 -4.32 -0.01 7.80
CA THR A 61 -4.67 -0.26 9.19
C THR A 61 -3.49 -0.01 10.11
N ASP A 62 -3.74 0.03 11.42
CA ASP A 62 -2.68 -0.14 12.40
C ASP A 62 -2.04 -1.54 12.33
N ALA A 63 -0.91 -1.71 13.02
CA ALA A 63 -0.13 -2.94 12.99
C ALA A 63 -0.88 -4.16 13.52
N ALA A 64 -1.92 -3.95 14.34
CA ALA A 64 -2.76 -5.02 14.86
C ALA A 64 -3.94 -5.36 13.93
N GLY A 65 -4.17 -4.56 12.88
CA GLY A 65 -5.26 -4.74 11.94
C GLY A 65 -6.64 -4.37 12.52
N HIS A 66 -6.68 -3.71 13.67
CA HIS A 66 -7.92 -3.43 14.40
C HIS A 66 -8.55 -2.09 14.03
N ARG A 67 -7.74 -1.16 13.53
CA ARG A 67 -8.20 0.18 13.18
C ARG A 67 -7.75 0.59 11.80
N GLU A 68 -8.72 0.95 10.97
CA GLU A 68 -8.47 1.66 9.72
C GLU A 68 -7.93 3.06 10.02
N LEU A 69 -6.79 3.38 9.43
CA LEU A 69 -6.12 4.68 9.52
C LEU A 69 -6.40 5.53 8.28
N ALA A 70 -6.60 4.88 7.14
CA ALA A 70 -6.97 5.52 5.88
C ALA A 70 -7.54 4.49 4.90
N ARG A 71 -8.36 4.98 3.98
CA ARG A 71 -8.87 4.22 2.84
C ARG A 71 -8.89 5.11 1.62
N TYR A 72 -8.53 4.53 0.48
CA TYR A 72 -8.69 5.10 -0.83
C TYR A 72 -9.50 4.14 -1.68
N GLU A 73 -10.58 4.64 -2.28
CA GLU A 73 -11.37 3.88 -3.24
C GLU A 73 -11.11 4.45 -4.62
N SER A 74 -10.69 3.61 -5.56
CA SER A 74 -10.59 4.02 -6.95
C SER A 74 -11.99 4.19 -7.51
N ARG A 75 -12.33 5.41 -7.93
CA ARG A 75 -13.66 5.75 -8.48
C ARG A 75 -13.68 5.81 -10.00
N ASP A 76 -12.51 5.83 -10.63
CA ASP A 76 -12.37 5.97 -12.07
C ASP A 76 -11.81 4.69 -12.69
N THR A 77 -12.29 4.37 -13.89
CA THR A 77 -11.67 3.38 -14.77
C THR A 77 -10.32 3.91 -15.21
N THR A 78 -9.26 3.37 -14.63
CA THR A 78 -7.89 3.82 -14.89
C THR A 78 -7.25 2.99 -16.03
N THR A 79 -6.43 3.61 -16.87
CA THR A 79 -5.80 2.93 -18.03
C THR A 79 -4.43 2.35 -17.72
N GLU A 80 -3.99 2.52 -16.48
CA GLU A 80 -2.61 2.31 -16.08
C GLU A 80 -2.41 0.90 -15.57
N THR A 81 -1.19 0.42 -15.78
CA THR A 81 -0.71 -0.88 -15.30
C THR A 81 0.02 -0.76 -13.97
N ALA A 82 0.30 0.47 -13.54
CA ALA A 82 0.92 0.83 -12.27
C ALA A 82 0.02 1.84 -11.56
N PHE A 83 0.05 1.83 -10.23
CA PHE A 83 -0.77 2.70 -9.41
C PHE A 83 -0.06 2.99 -8.09
N VAL A 84 0.11 4.27 -7.78
CA VAL A 84 0.60 4.72 -6.46
C VAL A 84 -0.58 4.80 -5.51
N ALA A 85 -0.67 3.79 -4.65
CA ALA A 85 -1.68 3.65 -3.63
C ALA A 85 -1.57 4.75 -2.56
N GLY A 86 -0.35 5.01 -2.11
CA GLY A 86 -0.09 5.99 -1.09
C GLY A 86 1.36 5.99 -0.64
N GLU A 87 1.65 6.82 0.34
CA GLU A 87 2.97 6.91 0.93
C GLU A 87 2.91 7.06 2.45
N LEU A 88 3.88 6.44 3.11
CA LEU A 88 4.24 6.72 4.49
C LEU A 88 5.39 7.73 4.46
N TYR A 89 5.29 8.81 5.23
CA TYR A 89 6.32 9.85 5.27
C TYR A 89 6.57 10.36 6.69
N ARG A 90 7.80 10.79 6.99
CA ARG A 90 8.14 11.41 8.27
C ARG A 90 7.65 12.86 8.32
N ARG A 91 7.04 13.24 9.44
CA ARG A 91 6.62 14.62 9.75
C ARG A 91 6.68 14.83 11.25
N GLN A 92 7.44 15.85 11.69
CA GLN A 92 7.53 16.25 13.10
C GLN A 92 7.91 15.08 14.04
N GLY A 93 8.88 14.26 13.64
CA GLY A 93 9.37 13.13 14.44
C GLY A 93 8.49 11.88 14.43
N GLY A 94 7.35 11.88 13.71
CA GLY A 94 6.48 10.72 13.55
C GLY A 94 6.23 10.35 12.09
N TRP A 95 5.66 9.17 11.87
CA TRP A 95 5.19 8.75 10.56
C TRP A 95 3.74 9.20 10.32
N LYS A 96 3.44 9.54 9.07
CA LYS A 96 2.11 9.87 8.58
C LYS A 96 1.84 9.08 7.31
N PHE A 97 0.57 8.80 7.05
CA PHE A 97 0.13 8.22 5.78
C PHE A 97 -0.58 9.28 4.93
N ARG A 98 -0.38 9.21 3.62
CA ARG A 98 -1.13 9.96 2.62
C ARG A 98 -1.57 9.00 1.52
N ALA A 99 -2.89 8.91 1.31
CA ALA A 99 -3.43 8.30 0.10
C ALA A 99 -3.08 9.17 -1.10
N VAL A 100 -2.62 8.56 -2.20
CA VAL A 100 -2.23 9.27 -3.43
C VAL A 100 -3.25 9.02 -4.53
N GLY A 101 -3.52 7.76 -4.86
CA GLY A 101 -4.60 7.46 -5.81
C GLY A 101 -4.28 7.83 -7.25
N GLN A 102 -3.01 7.74 -7.68
CA GLN A 102 -2.60 8.13 -9.02
C GLN A 102 -2.02 6.94 -9.79
N GLY A 103 -2.55 6.70 -11.00
CA GLY A 103 -1.99 5.79 -12.00
C GLY A 103 -0.91 6.47 -12.84
#